data_AF-A0A962CP12-F1
#
_entry.id   AF-A0A962CP12-F1
#
_cell.length_a   1.000
_cell.length_b   1.000
_cell.length_c   1.000
_cell.angle_alpha   90.00
_cell.angle_beta   90.00
_cell.angle_gamma   90.00
#
_symmetry.space_group_name_H-M   'P 1'
#
loop_
_entity.id
_entity.type
_entity.pdbx_description
1 polymer ?
#
loop_
_entity_poly.entity_id
_entity_poly.type
_entity_poly.pdbx_seq_one_letter_code
_entity_poly.pdbx_strand_id
1 'polypeptide(L)'
;MDEIPTITIYTRGHPLETRILGMQDLTREQVGKALELYAKQHDTVVGTVLGVTAGAVVFTPVTNWNRNSNPEPADIHFIPWEKIRELLGIKL
;
A
#
# COMPACT_ATOMS: atom_id res chain seq x y z
N MET A 1 -15.44 -14.37 -22.25
CA MET A 1 -15.21 -12.95 -21.95
C MET A 1 -14.50 -12.96 -20.63
N ASP A 2 -13.19 -12.74 -20.63
CA ASP A 2 -12.41 -12.76 -19.39
C ASP A 2 -12.73 -11.49 -18.62
N GLU A 3 -13.33 -11.65 -17.44
CA GLU A 3 -13.58 -10.54 -16.53
C GLU A 3 -12.24 -9.93 -16.13
N ILE A 4 -12.07 -8.62 -16.35
CA ILE A 4 -10.94 -7.90 -15.78
C ILE A 4 -11.17 -7.87 -14.27
N PRO A 5 -10.27 -8.45 -13.45
CA PRO A 5 -10.48 -8.50 -12.00
C PRO A 5 -10.59 -7.07 -11.45
N THR A 6 -11.74 -6.76 -10.87
CA THR A 6 -11.95 -5.46 -10.21
C THR A 6 -11.31 -5.50 -8.83
N ILE A 7 -10.34 -4.62 -8.58
CA ILE A 7 -9.71 -4.47 -7.27
C ILE A 7 -10.43 -3.36 -6.50
N THR A 8 -11.02 -3.70 -5.35
CA THR A 8 -11.61 -2.70 -4.45
C THR A 8 -10.55 -2.16 -3.48
N ILE A 9 -10.32 -0.85 -3.53
CA ILE A 9 -9.41 -0.14 -2.62
C ILE A 9 -10.24 0.57 -1.56
N TYR A 10 -9.99 0.26 -0.29
CA TYR A 10 -10.57 0.97 0.84
C TYR A 10 -9.61 2.07 1.28
N THR A 11 -10.01 3.32 1.05
CA THR A 11 -9.18 4.49 1.33
C THR A 11 -8.92 4.65 2.82
N ARG A 12 -7.85 5.40 3.14
CA ARG A 12 -7.49 5.70 4.52
C ARG A 12 -8.65 6.39 5.26
N GLY A 13 -8.99 5.89 6.44
CA GLY A 13 -10.12 6.35 7.25
C GLY A 13 -11.43 5.61 6.96
N HIS A 14 -11.51 4.81 5.90
CA HIS A 14 -12.68 3.98 5.64
C HIS A 14 -12.83 2.89 6.72
N PRO A 15 -14.04 2.56 7.23
CA PRO A 15 -14.22 1.54 8.28
C PRO A 15 -13.64 0.16 7.92
N LEU A 16 -13.71 -0.22 6.63
CA LEU A 16 -13.14 -1.47 6.15
C LEU A 16 -11.60 -1.47 6.10
N GLU A 17 -10.95 -0.31 6.05
CA GLU A 17 -9.48 -0.23 6.21
C GLU A 17 -9.09 -0.75 7.59
N THR A 18 -9.71 -0.23 8.66
CA THR A 18 -9.44 -0.69 10.03
C THR A 18 -9.72 -2.18 10.20
N ARG A 19 -10.79 -2.69 9.58
CA ARG A 19 -11.10 -4.13 9.63
C ARG A 19 -10.03 -4.98 8.96
N ILE A 20 -9.55 -4.58 7.78
CA ILE A 20 -8.50 -5.29 7.06
C ILE A 20 -7.20 -5.26 7.84
N LEU A 21 -6.81 -4.10 8.38
CA LEU A 21 -5.64 -3.98 9.25
C LEU A 21 -5.73 -4.91 10.47
N GLY A 22 -6.91 -4.98 11.09
CA GLY A 22 -7.19 -5.92 12.19
C GLY A 22 -7.09 -7.40 11.77
N MET A 23 -7.56 -7.76 10.57
CA MET A 23 -7.37 -9.12 10.02
C MET A 23 -5.90 -9.46 9.78
N GLN A 24 -5.08 -8.44 9.51
CA GLN A 24 -3.63 -8.60 9.36
C GLN A 24 -2.89 -8.50 10.70
N ASP A 25 -3.55 -8.25 11.83
CA ASP A 25 -2.88 -8.00 13.11
C ASP A 25 -1.77 -6.93 12.99
N LEU A 26 -2.06 -5.87 12.22
CA LEU A 26 -1.13 -4.78 11.96
C LEU A 26 -1.80 -3.43 12.26
N THR A 27 -1.03 -2.50 12.83
CA THR A 27 -1.45 -1.11 12.97
C THR A 27 -1.11 -0.28 11.73
N ARG A 28 -1.76 0.87 11.56
CA ARG A 28 -1.40 1.84 10.52
C ARG A 28 0.07 2.29 10.60
N GLU A 29 0.61 2.38 11.81
CA GLU A 29 2.00 2.77 12.05
C GLU A 29 2.98 1.70 11.56
N GLN A 30 2.70 0.42 11.87
CA GLN A 30 3.49 -0.70 11.36
C GLN A 30 3.45 -0.75 9.84
N VAL A 31 2.27 -0.55 9.24
CA VAL A 31 2.16 -0.46 7.77
C VAL A 31 2.98 0.71 7.23
N GLY A 32 2.88 1.90 7.82
CA GLY A 32 3.68 3.06 7.42
C GLY A 32 5.18 2.78 7.45
N LYS A 33 5.67 2.16 8.53
CA LYS A 33 7.07 1.75 8.66
C LYS A 33 7.48 0.74 7.57
N ALA A 34 6.62 -0.23 7.26
CA ALA A 34 6.90 -1.19 6.19
C ALA A 34 7.01 -0.50 4.82
N LEU A 35 6.14 0.48 4.55
CA LEU A 35 6.20 1.27 3.31
C LEU A 35 7.48 2.07 3.19
N GLU A 36 7.98 2.67 4.29
CA GLU A 36 9.26 3.37 4.30
C GLU A 36 10.45 2.44 4.00
N LEU A 37 10.44 1.23 4.57
CA LEU A 37 11.46 0.21 4.29
C LEU A 37 11.43 -0.23 2.82
N TYR A 38 10.23 -0.45 2.28
CA TYR A 38 10.05 -0.75 0.85
C TYR A 38 10.59 0.40 -0.01
N ALA A 39 10.16 1.64 0.25
CA ALA A 39 10.58 2.81 -0.51
C ALA A 39 12.12 2.95 -0.53
N LYS A 40 12.78 2.74 0.62
CA LYS A 40 14.24 2.74 0.72
C LYS A 40 14.92 1.64 -0.10
N GLN A 41 14.34 0.44 -0.19
CA GLN A 41 14.87 -0.64 -1.02
C GLN A 41 14.78 -0.36 -2.53
N HIS A 42 13.91 0.57 -2.91
CA HIS A 42 13.65 0.96 -4.29
C HIS A 42 14.14 2.39 -4.61
N ASP A 43 15.06 2.94 -3.78
CA ASP A 43 15.61 4.28 -3.93
C ASP A 43 14.54 5.38 -4.14
N THR A 44 13.43 5.26 -3.41
CA THR A 44 12.29 6.18 -3.47
C THR A 44 11.78 6.57 -2.08
N VAL A 45 10.73 7.41 -2.01
CA VAL A 45 10.08 7.85 -0.78
C VAL A 45 8.59 7.51 -0.85
N VAL A 46 7.95 7.23 0.29
CA VAL A 46 6.50 7.04 0.34
C VAL A 46 5.80 8.37 0.03
N GLY A 47 4.96 8.39 -1.00
CA GLY A 47 4.13 9.54 -1.34
C GLY A 47 2.79 9.47 -0.62
N THR A 48 1.75 9.00 -1.32
CA THR A 48 0.40 8.93 -0.76
C THR A 48 -0.04 7.48 -0.58
N VAL A 49 -0.40 7.11 0.65
CA VAL A 49 -1.12 5.86 0.89
C VAL A 49 -2.54 6.03 0.40
N LEU A 50 -2.88 5.34 -0.70
CA LEU A 50 -4.21 5.40 -1.30
C LEU A 50 -5.22 4.60 -0.48
N GLY A 51 -4.79 3.48 0.10
CA GLY A 51 -5.65 2.65 0.93
C GLY A 51 -5.14 1.21 1.05
N VAL A 52 -6.07 0.31 1.32
CA VAL A 52 -5.80 -1.13 1.45
C VAL A 52 -6.81 -1.94 0.66
N THR A 53 -6.40 -3.14 0.29
CA THR A 53 -7.25 -4.17 -0.31
C THR A 53 -7.20 -5.41 0.57
N ALA A 54 -7.99 -6.44 0.24
CA ALA A 54 -7.88 -7.73 0.91
C ALA A 54 -6.47 -8.35 0.82
N GLY A 55 -5.73 -8.10 -0.27
CA GLY A 55 -4.44 -8.74 -0.54
C GLY A 55 -3.20 -7.85 -0.36
N ALA A 56 -3.35 -6.53 -0.35
CA ALA A 56 -2.22 -5.61 -0.42
C ALA A 56 -2.52 -4.23 0.19
N VAL A 57 -1.44 -3.55 0.57
CA VAL A 57 -1.42 -2.10 0.80
C VAL A 57 -1.19 -1.39 -0.54
N VAL A 58 -1.91 -0.30 -0.78
CA VAL A 58 -1.83 0.47 -2.03
C VAL A 58 -1.32 1.87 -1.75
N PHE A 59 -0.24 2.26 -2.41
CA PHE A 59 0.35 3.58 -2.25
C PHE A 59 1.04 4.06 -3.53
N THR A 60 1.31 5.35 -3.59
CA THR A 60 2.17 5.96 -4.61
C THR A 60 3.51 6.34 -3.99
N PRO A 61 4.65 6.01 -4.61
CA PRO A 61 5.93 6.57 -4.24
C PRO A 61 6.04 8.03 -4.70
N VAL A 62 6.91 8.82 -4.06
CA VAL A 62 7.31 10.13 -4.54
C VAL A 62 8.35 9.92 -5.64
N THR A 63 7.90 9.81 -6.87
CA THR A 63 8.75 9.96 -8.06
C THR A 63 8.40 11.30 -8.70
N ASN A 64 9.16 12.36 -8.37
CA ASN A 64 9.07 13.67 -9.03
C ASN A 64 7.64 14.22 -9.25
N TRP A 65 6.78 14.17 -8.23
CA TRP A 65 5.42 14.71 -8.32
C TRP A 65 5.46 16.25 -8.42
N ASN A 66 5.02 16.79 -9.55
CA ASN A 66 4.51 18.16 -9.60
C ASN A 66 2.98 18.10 -9.46
N ARG A 67 2.36 19.13 -8.88
CA ARG A 67 0.92 19.21 -8.59
C ARG A 67 0.00 19.03 -9.82
N ASN A 68 0.56 19.04 -11.04
CA ASN A 68 -0.15 18.95 -12.30
C ASN A 68 -0.01 17.57 -12.97
N SER A 69 0.74 16.63 -12.39
CA SER A 69 0.87 15.27 -12.91
C SER A 69 -0.28 14.41 -12.38
N ASN A 70 -1.18 13.95 -13.27
CA ASN A 70 -2.04 12.83 -12.93
C ASN A 70 -1.14 11.61 -12.67
N PRO A 71 -1.31 10.85 -11.58
CA PRO A 71 -0.56 9.63 -11.37
C PRO A 71 -0.83 8.70 -12.56
N GLU A 72 0.22 8.25 -13.24
CA GLU A 72 0.05 7.18 -14.22
C GLU A 72 -0.28 5.91 -13.44
N PRO A 73 -1.14 5.00 -13.97
CA PRO A 73 -1.39 3.72 -13.31
C PRO A 73 -0.12 2.91 -13.00
N ALA A 74 0.97 3.17 -13.72
CA ALA A 74 2.30 2.60 -13.49
C ALA A 74 2.95 3.06 -12.16
N ASP A 75 2.51 4.17 -11.58
CA ASP A 75 3.02 4.72 -10.31
C ASP A 75 2.26 4.22 -9.08
N ILE A 76 1.27 3.34 -9.25
CA ILE A 76 0.50 2.76 -8.15
C ILE A 76 1.13 1.43 -7.75
N HIS A 77 1.65 1.37 -6.53
CA HIS A 77 2.27 0.17 -5.99
C HIS A 77 1.28 -0.62 -5.14
N PHE A 78 1.23 -1.92 -5.37
CA PHE A 78 0.52 -2.89 -4.55
C PHE A 78 1.55 -3.75 -3.81
N ILE A 79 1.65 -3.59 -2.50
CA ILE A 79 2.54 -4.39 -1.67
C ILE A 79 1.71 -5.48 -0.97
N PRO A 80 1.90 -6.76 -1.29
CA PRO A 80 1.20 -7.85 -0.63
C PRO A 80 1.42 -7.86 0.88
N TRP A 81 0.42 -8.29 1.65
CA TRP A 81 0.53 -8.37 3.11
C TRP A 81 1.69 -9.23 3.60
N GLU A 82 2.02 -10.31 2.88
CA GLU A 82 3.20 -11.14 3.16
C GLU A 82 4.49 -10.33 3.09
N LYS A 83 4.63 -9.48 2.07
CA LYS A 83 5.79 -8.59 1.94
C LYS A 83 5.82 -7.53 3.04
N ILE A 84 4.66 -6.99 3.44
CA ILE A 84 4.57 -6.07 4.59
C ILE A 84 5.11 -6.74 5.86
N ARG A 85 4.72 -7.99 6.13
CA ARG A 85 5.22 -8.76 7.29
C ARG A 85 6.71 -9.06 7.21
N GLU A 86 7.18 -9.47 6.03
CA GLU A 86 8.60 -9.72 5.77
C GLU A 86 9.45 -8.47 6.07
N LEU A 87 9.02 -7.30 5.57
CA LEU A 87 9.69 -6.02 5.81
C LEU A 87 9.72 -5.65 7.30
N LEU A 88 8.70 -6.03 8.05
CA LEU A 88 8.62 -5.82 9.50
C LEU A 88 9.35 -6.89 10.32
N GLY A 89 9.87 -7.95 9.69
CA GLY A 89 10.48 -9.08 10.39
C GLY A 89 9.50 -9.93 11.21
N ILE A 90 8.20 -9.88 10.87
CA ILE A 90 7.16 -10.67 11.53
C ILE A 90 7.16 -12.06 10.88
N LYS A 91 7.39 -13.11 11.68
CA LYS A 91 7.30 -14.49 11.21
C LYS A 91 5.85 -14.81 10.82
N LEU A 92 5.70 -15.47 9.66
CA LEU A 92 4.43 -16.00 9.16
C LEU A 92 3.92 -17.15 10.04
#